data_AF-A0A957BQH4-F1
#
_entry.id   AF-A0A957BQH4-F1
#
_cell.length_a   1.000
_cell.length_b   1.000
_cell.length_c   1.000
_cell.angle_alpha   90.00
_cell.angle_beta   90.00
_cell.angle_gamma   90.00
#
_symmetry.space_group_name_H-M   'P 1'
#
loop_
_entity.id
_entity.type
_entity.pdbx_description
1 polymer ?
#
loop_
_entity_poly.entity_id
_entity_poly.type
_entity_poly.pdbx_seq_one_letter_code
_entity_poly.pdbx_strand_id
1 'polypeptide(L)'
;MGPNDVELDRIYPREAGTVVEDITLETGSNFEVAVEGEVGTALFGTGGNFTVAILIRDLTANSSVIHTANVASNFGAAWATVKQEFPFTVPAATIAGRENHILEAVAVLSAGGVGPANPPDVSFVRSRLFTVHAP
;
A
#
# COMPACT_ATOMS: atom_id res chain seq x y z
N MET A 1 6.63 17.66 -3.25
CA MET A 1 5.75 17.27 -4.37
C MET A 1 5.35 18.47 -5.24
N GLY A 2 5.50 18.34 -6.56
CA GLY A 2 5.01 19.29 -7.56
C GLY A 2 3.53 19.11 -7.94
N PRO A 3 2.92 20.02 -8.72
CA PRO A 3 1.48 20.00 -8.99
C PRO A 3 0.96 18.80 -9.79
N ASN A 4 1.83 18.11 -10.53
CA ASN A 4 1.50 16.96 -11.37
C ASN A 4 2.08 15.64 -10.83
N ASP A 5 2.58 15.66 -9.60
CA ASP A 5 3.30 14.52 -9.03
C ASP A 5 2.37 13.69 -8.12
N VAL A 6 2.77 12.45 -7.86
CA VAL A 6 2.22 11.58 -6.83
C VAL A 6 3.36 11.06 -5.96
N GLU A 7 3.10 10.95 -4.67
CA GLU A 7 4.11 10.52 -3.70
C GLU A 7 3.49 9.55 -2.71
N LEU A 8 4.16 8.45 -2.40
CA LEU A 8 3.82 7.61 -1.27
C LEU A 8 4.64 8.05 -0.06
N ASP A 9 3.95 8.39 1.02
CA ASP A 9 4.57 8.82 2.27
C ASP A 9 5.06 7.61 3.07
N ARG A 10 4.17 6.62 3.20
CA ARG A 10 4.39 5.48 4.09
C ARG A 10 3.55 4.28 3.68
N ILE A 11 4.08 3.10 3.99
CA ILE A 11 3.33 1.86 4.07
C ILE A 11 3.62 1.20 5.41
N TYR A 12 2.58 0.69 6.08
CA TYR A 12 2.75 0.02 7.35
C TYR A 12 1.69 -1.05 7.61
N PRO A 13 2.06 -2.17 8.24
CA PRO A 13 1.12 -3.14 8.78
C PRO A 13 0.41 -2.59 10.02
N ARG A 14 -0.83 -3.03 10.25
CA ARG A 14 -1.60 -2.77 11.48
C ARG A 14 -2.65 -3.85 11.68
N GLU A 15 -3.10 -4.03 12.92
CA GLU A 15 -4.28 -4.84 13.20
C GLU A 15 -5.51 -4.27 12.48
N ALA A 16 -6.38 -5.15 11.98
CA ALA A 16 -7.53 -4.72 11.16
C ALA A 16 -8.43 -3.73 11.91
N GLY A 17 -8.79 -2.61 11.26
CA GLY A 17 -9.60 -1.56 11.85
C GLY A 17 -8.90 -0.67 12.90
N THR A 18 -7.60 -0.86 13.14
CA THR A 18 -6.81 0.05 13.97
C THR A 18 -6.15 1.14 13.12
N VAL A 19 -5.56 2.15 13.76
CA VAL A 19 -4.83 3.24 13.06
C VAL A 19 -3.34 3.28 13.42
N VAL A 20 -2.89 2.32 14.23
CA VAL A 20 -1.53 2.29 14.79
C VAL A 20 -0.74 1.22 14.06
N GLU A 21 0.46 1.56 13.58
CA GLU A 21 1.39 0.57 13.04
C GLU A 21 1.67 -0.52 14.08
N ASP A 22 1.59 -1.78 13.65
CA ASP A 22 1.98 -2.94 14.45
C ASP A 22 3.00 -3.79 13.68
N ILE A 23 4.18 -3.96 14.27
CA ILE A 23 5.27 -4.76 13.69
C ILE A 23 5.20 -6.24 14.10
N THR A 24 4.19 -6.62 14.88
CA THR A 24 3.97 -7.95 15.45
C THR A 24 2.50 -8.34 15.32
N LEU A 25 2.14 -8.99 14.22
CA LEU A 25 0.74 -9.33 13.91
C LEU A 25 0.39 -10.76 14.29
N GLU A 26 -0.88 -11.04 14.58
CA GLU A 26 -1.35 -12.39 14.87
C GLU A 26 -1.62 -13.19 13.58
N THR A 27 -1.15 -14.44 13.51
CA THR A 27 -1.41 -15.35 12.38
C THR A 27 -2.86 -15.84 12.29
N GLY A 28 -3.64 -15.70 13.36
CA GLY A 28 -5.04 -16.13 13.45
C GLY A 28 -6.06 -15.10 12.97
N SER A 29 -5.61 -13.86 12.72
CA SER A 29 -6.47 -12.71 12.46
C SER A 29 -6.17 -12.08 11.09
N ASN A 30 -7.18 -11.44 10.49
CA ASN A 30 -6.92 -10.57 9.35
C ASN A 30 -6.18 -9.34 9.87
N PHE A 31 -5.26 -8.82 9.06
CA PHE A 31 -4.60 -7.55 9.32
C PHE A 31 -4.76 -6.61 8.13
N GLU A 32 -4.33 -5.37 8.29
CA GLU A 32 -4.31 -4.39 7.22
C GLU A 32 -2.88 -3.95 6.90
N VAL A 33 -2.64 -3.67 5.63
CA VAL A 33 -1.52 -2.86 5.18
C VAL A 33 -2.08 -1.51 4.75
N ALA A 34 -1.78 -0.48 5.53
CA ALA A 34 -2.16 0.90 5.22
C ALA A 34 -1.09 1.53 4.32
N VAL A 35 -1.52 2.17 3.24
CA VAL A 35 -0.68 2.94 2.33
C VAL A 35 -1.12 4.39 2.36
N GLU A 36 -0.23 5.27 2.77
CA GLU A 36 -0.44 6.72 2.77
C GLU A 36 0.28 7.34 1.57
N GLY A 37 -0.39 8.25 0.89
CA GLY A 37 0.21 9.03 -0.17
C GLY A 37 -0.47 10.36 -0.42
N GLU A 38 0.20 11.17 -1.23
CA GLU A 38 -0.21 12.50 -1.64
C GLU A 38 -0.28 12.60 -3.17
N VAL A 39 -1.10 13.54 -3.64
CA VAL A 39 -1.25 13.90 -5.05
C VAL A 39 -1.17 15.40 -5.24
N GLY A 40 -0.43 15.83 -6.26
CA GLY A 40 -0.31 17.22 -6.67
C GLY A 40 -1.67 17.82 -7.06
N THR A 41 -1.85 19.10 -6.74
CA THR A 41 -3.16 19.77 -6.84
C THR A 41 -3.73 19.83 -8.27
N ALA A 42 -2.87 19.90 -9.30
CA ALA A 42 -3.33 19.92 -10.68
C ALA A 42 -3.80 18.52 -11.13
N LEU A 43 -3.03 17.49 -10.79
CA LEU A 43 -3.40 16.12 -11.10
C LEU A 43 -4.68 15.69 -10.37
N PHE A 44 -4.82 16.09 -9.10
CA PHE A 44 -6.05 15.90 -8.34
C PHE A 44 -7.25 16.62 -8.96
N GLY A 45 -7.10 17.92 -9.29
CA GLY A 45 -8.18 18.74 -9.85
C GLY A 45 -8.65 18.30 -11.24
N THR A 46 -7.84 17.56 -12.00
CA THR A 46 -8.20 17.05 -13.33
C THR A 46 -8.88 15.67 -13.30
N GLY A 47 -8.90 14.99 -12.15
CA GLY A 47 -9.52 13.66 -12.04
C GLY A 47 -8.75 12.56 -12.76
N GLY A 48 -7.42 12.70 -12.88
CA GLY A 48 -6.56 11.70 -13.53
C GLY A 48 -6.71 10.29 -12.96
N ASN A 49 -6.33 9.28 -13.75
CA ASN A 49 -6.31 7.88 -13.29
C ASN A 49 -5.13 7.65 -12.34
N PHE A 50 -5.33 6.76 -11.37
CA PHE A 50 -4.27 6.24 -10.52
C PHE A 50 -4.45 4.75 -10.25
N THR A 51 -3.34 4.11 -9.87
CA THR A 51 -3.32 2.77 -9.27
C THR A 51 -2.41 2.79 -8.06
N VAL A 52 -2.90 2.33 -6.90
CA VAL A 52 -2.10 1.96 -5.73
C VAL A 52 -2.08 0.45 -5.65
N ALA A 53 -0.90 -0.16 -5.67
CA ALA A 53 -0.72 -1.59 -5.54
C ALA A 53 0.18 -1.90 -4.35
N ILE A 54 -0.11 -3.02 -3.66
CA ILE A 54 0.78 -3.59 -2.65
C ILE A 54 1.21 -5.00 -3.02
N LEU A 55 2.36 -5.39 -2.48
CA LEU A 55 2.78 -6.77 -2.37
C LEU A 55 3.36 -7.03 -0.99
N ILE A 56 3.23 -8.26 -0.49
CA ILE A 56 3.87 -8.71 0.75
C ILE A 56 4.85 -9.81 0.41
N ARG A 57 6.09 -9.66 0.88
CA ARG A 57 7.17 -10.61 0.73
C ARG A 57 7.44 -11.33 2.04
N ASP A 58 7.70 -12.62 1.94
CA ASP A 58 8.26 -13.43 3.01
C ASP A 58 9.78 -13.53 2.81
N LEU A 59 10.53 -12.90 3.71
CA LEU A 59 11.99 -12.87 3.66
C LEU A 59 12.60 -14.11 4.33
N THR A 60 11.87 -14.77 5.23
CA THR A 60 12.31 -16.03 5.87
C THR A 60 12.28 -17.18 4.87
N ALA A 61 11.25 -17.25 4.03
CA ALA A 61 11.11 -18.25 2.97
C ALA A 61 11.87 -17.90 1.67
N ASN A 62 12.77 -16.91 1.71
CA ASN A 62 13.55 -16.41 0.58
C ASN A 62 12.72 -16.03 -0.68
N SER A 63 12.15 -14.81 -0.65
CA SER A 63 11.63 -14.05 -1.81
C SER A 63 10.22 -14.44 -2.32
N SER A 64 9.44 -15.23 -1.58
CA SER A 64 8.06 -15.49 -2.00
C SER A 64 7.18 -14.26 -1.78
N VAL A 65 6.53 -13.77 -2.85
CA VAL A 65 5.41 -12.85 -2.73
C VAL A 65 4.21 -13.68 -2.28
N ILE A 66 3.68 -13.38 -1.09
CA ILE A 66 2.59 -14.16 -0.46
C ILE A 66 1.23 -13.47 -0.61
N HIS A 67 1.22 -12.19 -0.96
CA HIS A 67 0.01 -11.41 -1.15
C HIS A 67 0.24 -10.28 -2.15
N THR A 68 -0.78 -10.00 -2.95
CA THR A 68 -0.86 -8.79 -3.78
C THR A 68 -2.28 -8.26 -3.76
N ALA A 69 -2.41 -6.94 -3.79
CA ALA A 69 -3.70 -6.26 -3.90
C ALA A 69 -3.51 -4.91 -4.59
N ASN A 70 -4.56 -4.36 -5.19
CA ASN A 70 -4.51 -3.02 -5.77
C ASN A 70 -5.87 -2.33 -5.70
N VAL A 71 -5.83 -1.00 -5.77
CA VAL A 71 -6.96 -0.12 -6.02
C VAL A 71 -6.61 0.72 -7.24
N ALA A 72 -7.46 0.67 -8.26
CA ALA A 72 -7.34 1.50 -9.46
C ALA A 72 -8.61 2.34 -9.63
N SER A 73 -8.46 3.65 -9.80
CA SER A 73 -9.58 4.58 -9.90
C SER A 73 -9.15 5.94 -10.47
N ASN A 74 -10.01 6.95 -10.29
CA ASN A 74 -9.77 8.35 -10.62
C ASN A 74 -9.61 9.18 -9.35
N PHE A 75 -8.79 10.23 -9.42
CA PHE A 75 -8.75 11.26 -8.38
C PHE A 75 -10.13 11.93 -8.24
N GLY A 76 -10.53 12.24 -7.01
CA GLY A 76 -11.87 12.76 -6.70
C GLY A 76 -12.96 11.71 -6.53
N ALA A 77 -12.71 10.44 -6.87
CA ALA A 77 -13.63 9.33 -6.60
C ALA A 77 -13.15 8.48 -5.41
N ALA A 78 -12.17 7.59 -5.62
CA ALA A 78 -11.60 6.76 -4.56
C ALA A 78 -10.46 7.43 -3.79
N TRP A 79 -9.98 8.58 -4.28
CA TRP A 79 -8.95 9.41 -3.64
C TRP A 79 -9.57 10.77 -3.37
N ALA A 80 -10.08 10.98 -2.16
CA ALA A 80 -11.04 12.06 -1.87
C ALA A 80 -10.37 13.39 -1.50
N THR A 81 -9.13 13.38 -1.03
CA THR A 81 -8.38 14.58 -0.67
C THR A 81 -6.95 14.50 -1.19
N VAL A 82 -6.20 15.62 -1.18
CA VAL A 82 -4.80 15.62 -1.63
C VAL A 82 -3.89 14.66 -0.85
N LYS A 83 -4.31 14.22 0.34
CA LYS A 83 -3.72 13.10 1.08
C LYS A 83 -4.74 11.98 1.24
N GLN A 84 -4.31 10.74 1.07
CA GLN A 84 -5.22 9.60 1.19
C GLN A 84 -4.50 8.40 1.80
N GLU A 85 -5.24 7.70 2.66
CA GLU A 85 -4.87 6.37 3.12
C GLU A 85 -5.69 5.32 2.36
N PHE A 86 -5.01 4.24 1.94
CA PHE A 86 -5.61 3.06 1.35
C PHE A 86 -5.36 1.85 2.25
N PRO A 87 -6.38 1.35 2.97
CA PRO A 87 -6.25 0.11 3.72
C PRO A 87 -6.42 -1.10 2.79
N PHE A 88 -5.46 -2.02 2.83
CA PHE A 88 -5.53 -3.30 2.14
C PHE A 88 -5.66 -4.42 3.16
N THR A 89 -6.82 -5.10 3.18
CA THR A 89 -7.03 -6.26 4.06
C THR A 89 -6.22 -7.46 3.58
N VAL A 90 -5.43 -8.02 4.48
CA VAL A 90 -4.69 -9.25 4.28
C VAL A 90 -5.37 -10.37 5.08
N PRO A 91 -5.91 -11.41 4.41
CA PRO A 91 -6.59 -12.50 5.10
C PRO A 91 -5.65 -13.30 6.01
N ALA A 92 -6.12 -13.77 7.16
CA ALA A 92 -5.34 -14.65 8.06
C ALA A 92 -4.74 -15.86 7.33
N ALA A 93 -5.49 -16.43 6.38
CA ALA A 93 -5.04 -17.56 5.56
C ALA A 93 -3.75 -17.29 4.76
N THR A 94 -3.46 -16.02 4.42
CA THR A 94 -2.23 -15.62 3.74
C THR A 94 -1.00 -15.84 4.61
N ILE A 95 -1.12 -15.70 5.94
CA ILE A 95 -0.01 -15.82 6.89
C ILE A 95 -0.10 -17.08 7.77
N ALA A 96 -1.08 -17.94 7.53
CA ALA A 96 -1.19 -19.23 8.20
C ALA A 96 0.10 -20.06 8.04
N GLY A 97 0.60 -20.60 9.16
CA GLY A 97 1.82 -21.42 9.19
C GLY A 97 3.13 -20.65 9.02
N ARG A 98 3.13 -19.31 9.13
CA ARG A 98 4.31 -18.45 8.99
C ARG A 98 4.78 -17.86 10.32
N GLU A 99 4.50 -18.53 11.43
CA GLU A 99 4.92 -18.09 12.76
C GLU A 99 6.43 -17.76 12.77
N ASN A 100 6.78 -16.59 13.31
CA ASN A 100 8.14 -16.04 13.37
C ASN A 100 8.78 -15.72 12.01
N HIS A 101 8.01 -15.70 10.91
CA HIS A 101 8.54 -15.24 9.63
C HIS A 101 8.68 -13.72 9.61
N ILE A 102 9.74 -13.25 8.94
CA ILE A 102 10.01 -11.84 8.71
C ILE A 102 9.37 -11.46 7.37
N LEU A 103 8.42 -10.54 7.44
CA LEU A 103 7.63 -10.07 6.32
C LEU A 103 7.97 -8.61 6.00
N GLU A 104 7.69 -8.23 4.76
CA GLU A 104 7.81 -6.85 4.29
C GLU A 104 6.68 -6.53 3.31
N ALA A 105 6.05 -5.38 3.47
CA ALA A 105 5.11 -4.84 2.51
C ALA A 105 5.80 -3.79 1.61
N VAL A 106 5.45 -3.78 0.34
CA VAL A 106 5.92 -2.81 -0.65
C VAL A 106 4.72 -2.25 -1.37
N ALA A 107 4.64 -0.92 -1.49
CA ALA A 107 3.62 -0.23 -2.27
C ALA A 107 4.22 0.45 -3.49
N VAL A 108 3.42 0.51 -4.55
CA VAL A 108 3.67 1.28 -5.76
C VAL A 108 2.43 2.10 -6.07
N LEU A 109 2.63 3.38 -6.34
CA LEU A 109 1.63 4.30 -6.83
C LEU A 109 2.04 4.74 -8.22
N SER A 110 1.14 4.60 -9.18
CA SER A 110 1.30 5.18 -10.52
C SER A 110 0.11 6.09 -10.81
N ALA A 111 0.36 7.27 -11.35
CA ALA A 111 -0.70 8.18 -11.78
C ALA A 111 -0.35 8.88 -13.10
N GLY A 112 -1.38 9.33 -13.83
CA GLY A 112 -1.23 9.97 -15.13
C GLY A 112 -1.32 9.00 -16.32
N GLY A 113 -1.00 9.50 -17.53
CA GLY A 113 -1.06 8.73 -18.78
C GLY A 113 -2.25 9.01 -19.72
N VAL A 114 -2.68 10.27 -19.87
CA VAL A 114 -3.58 10.66 -20.98
C VAL A 114 -2.82 11.52 -22.00
N GLY A 115 -1.85 10.90 -22.68
CA GLY A 115 -1.13 11.48 -23.81
C GLY A 115 0.30 11.97 -23.54
N PRO A 116 1.05 12.34 -24.59
CA PRO A 116 2.49 12.62 -24.53
C PRO A 116 2.88 13.89 -23.75
N ALA A 117 1.92 14.72 -23.35
CA ALA A 117 2.15 15.93 -22.58
C ALA A 117 2.18 15.71 -21.05
N ASN A 118 1.73 14.55 -20.55
CA ASN A 118 1.75 14.19 -19.14
C ASN A 118 2.31 12.75 -18.98
N PRO A 119 3.64 12.59 -18.86
CA PRO A 119 4.22 11.28 -18.59
C PRO A 119 3.66 10.71 -17.27
N PRO A 120 3.54 9.38 -17.15
CA PRO A 120 3.11 8.77 -15.91
C PRO A 120 4.12 9.09 -14.82
N ASP A 121 3.63 9.47 -13.64
CA ASP A 121 4.43 9.62 -12.45
C ASP A 121 4.26 8.41 -11.54
N VAL A 122 5.35 8.02 -10.88
CA VAL A 122 5.42 6.77 -10.10
C VAL A 122 6.18 7.00 -8.81
N SER A 123 5.59 6.52 -7.71
CA SER A 123 6.22 6.47 -6.40
C SER A 123 6.21 5.05 -5.84
N PHE A 124 7.19 4.72 -5.01
CA PHE A 124 7.28 3.44 -4.32
C PHE A 124 7.80 3.62 -2.89
N VAL A 125 7.29 2.81 -1.97
CA VAL A 125 7.73 2.83 -0.56
C VAL A 125 7.71 1.41 0.00
N ARG A 126 8.57 1.14 0.98
CA ARG A 126 8.69 -0.14 1.68
C ARG A 126 8.34 0.04 3.15
N SER A 127 7.71 -0.97 3.75
CA SER A 127 7.39 -0.94 5.17
C SER A 127 8.65 -1.16 5.99
N ARG A 128 8.54 -0.94 7.31
CA ARG A 128 9.42 -1.62 8.25
C ARG A 128 9.22 -3.14 8.13
N LEU A 129 10.25 -3.90 8.46
CA LEU A 129 10.09 -5.35 8.61
C LEU A 129 9.15 -5.62 9.78
N PHE A 130 8.30 -6.62 9.62
CA PHE A 130 7.36 -7.05 10.65
C PHE A 130 7.35 -8.57 10.74
N THR A 131 6.88 -9.07 11.87
CA THR A 131 6.78 -10.51 12.13
C THR A 131 5.35 -10.89 12.43
N VAL A 132 5.04 -12.18 12.27
CA VAL A 132 3.75 -12.74 12.66
C VAL A 132 3.95 -13.80 13.75
N HIS A 133 3.02 -13.89 14.68
CA HIS A 133 3.09 -14.81 15.83
C HIS A 133 1.80 -15.61 16.00
N ALA A 134 1.89 -16.72 16.72
CA ALA A 134 0.69 -17.43 17.16
C ALA A 134 -0.07 -16.61 18.22
N PRO A 135 -1.40 -16.72 18.30
CA PRO A 135 -2.21 -16.08 19.34
C PRO A 135 -1.80 -16.48 20.77
#